data_AF-A0A7D9HRB6-F1
#
_entry.id   AF-A0A7D9HRB6-F1
#
_cell.length_a   1.000
_cell.length_b   1.000
_cell.length_c   1.000
_cell.angle_alpha   90.00
_cell.angle_beta   90.00
_cell.angle_gamma   90.00
#
_symmetry.space_group_name_H-M   'P 1'
#
loop_
_entity.id
_entity.type
_entity.pdbx_description
1 polymer ?
#
loop_
_entity_poly.entity_id
_entity_poly.type
_entity_poly.pdbx_seq_one_letter_code
_entity_poly.pdbx_strand_id
1 'polypeptide(L)'
;MSRSSNSEKECKGPQMRWRQRATDDSGFGGNGNPPGECVDTSPFREGEFSLSRSAGGGCLTRNFKCYFPNAVHVRTLLTNIDLIEFESSIDGIFHNEVHNSIGGLMARMDAASAPEFIPHHGFIDKIWSDWQKRGNNETYFQDIEEVLPGTNYLPREMLDLEHLPGGICVVYEDPKSVVFEELRC
;
A
#
# COMPACT_ATOMS: atom_id res chain seq x y z
N MET A 1 -39.28 6.42 -10.71
CA MET A 1 -38.67 5.25 -10.01
C MET A 1 -37.29 5.68 -9.55
N SER A 2 -37.20 6.12 -8.30
CA SER A 2 -35.98 6.61 -7.65
C SER A 2 -35.02 5.43 -7.43
N ARG A 3 -33.80 5.52 -7.98
CA ARG A 3 -32.72 4.58 -7.65
C ARG A 3 -32.30 4.86 -6.22
N SER A 4 -32.54 3.88 -5.36
CA SER A 4 -32.07 3.85 -3.97
C SER A 4 -30.56 4.02 -3.94
N SER A 5 -30.08 5.01 -3.18
CA SER A 5 -28.67 5.24 -2.91
C SER A 5 -28.11 4.05 -2.12
N ASN A 6 -27.24 3.26 -2.72
CA ASN A 6 -26.41 2.28 -2.00
C ASN A 6 -25.29 3.03 -1.26
N SER A 7 -25.65 3.81 -0.25
CA SER A 7 -24.72 4.20 0.79
C SER A 7 -24.62 3.03 1.78
N GLU A 8 -23.45 2.40 1.92
CA GLU A 8 -22.93 1.74 3.16
C GLU A 8 -21.97 0.55 2.94
N LYS A 9 -20.90 0.75 2.15
CA LYS A 9 -19.65 -0.03 2.31
C LYS A 9 -18.41 0.86 2.18
N GLU A 10 -18.47 2.05 2.76
CA GLU A 10 -17.28 2.89 2.98
C GLU A 10 -16.69 2.51 4.34
N CYS A 11 -15.37 2.33 4.42
CA CYS A 11 -14.70 2.11 5.68
C CYS A 11 -14.91 3.31 6.62
N LYS A 12 -15.79 3.17 7.60
CA LYS A 12 -16.09 4.22 8.59
C LYS A 12 -15.14 4.05 9.78
N GLY A 13 -14.17 4.95 9.93
CA GLY A 13 -13.31 5.06 11.11
C GLY A 13 -12.76 6.48 11.31
N PRO A 14 -12.41 6.91 12.54
CA PRO A 14 -11.86 8.24 12.81
C PRO A 14 -10.49 8.48 12.14
N GLN A 15 -9.73 7.40 11.89
CA GLN A 15 -8.41 7.39 11.23
C GLN A 15 -8.48 7.08 9.73
N MET A 16 -9.58 6.47 9.29
CA MET A 16 -9.80 6.02 7.90
C MET A 16 -10.98 6.79 7.34
N ARG A 17 -10.83 8.11 7.22
CA ARG A 17 -11.68 8.89 6.34
C ARG A 17 -11.20 8.65 4.90
N TRP A 18 -11.60 7.53 4.30
CA TRP A 18 -11.99 7.53 2.88
C TRP A 18 -13.29 8.35 2.68
N ARG A 19 -13.61 9.26 3.61
CA ARG A 19 -14.88 10.00 3.62
C ARG A 19 -14.94 10.86 2.37
N GLN A 20 -15.89 10.51 1.51
CA GLN A 20 -16.98 11.40 1.08
C GLN A 20 -16.58 12.74 0.46
N ARG A 21 -15.32 12.88 0.02
CA ARG A 21 -14.84 14.06 -0.70
C ARG A 21 -13.91 13.67 -1.85
N ALA A 22 -14.15 12.52 -2.47
CA ALA A 22 -14.04 12.45 -3.93
C ALA A 22 -15.41 12.86 -4.52
N THR A 23 -15.99 13.94 -4.01
CA THR A 23 -17.08 14.65 -4.69
C THR A 23 -16.53 15.48 -5.86
N ASP A 24 -15.21 15.50 -6.06
CA ASP A 24 -14.46 16.32 -7.00
C ASP A 24 -13.61 15.49 -7.99
N ASP A 25 -13.87 14.19 -8.13
CA ASP A 25 -13.09 13.29 -8.99
C ASP A 25 -11.59 13.20 -8.65
N SER A 26 -11.17 13.55 -7.42
CA SER A 26 -9.78 13.41 -6.97
C SER A 26 -9.49 12.04 -6.30
N GLY A 27 -8.21 11.63 -6.33
CA GLY A 27 -7.70 10.42 -5.66
C GLY A 27 -7.91 9.11 -6.43
N PHE A 28 -7.99 7.98 -5.72
CA PHE A 28 -8.07 6.65 -6.32
C PHE A 28 -9.49 6.12 -6.50
N GLY A 29 -10.52 6.84 -6.03
CA GLY A 29 -11.91 6.41 -6.10
C GLY A 29 -12.36 5.56 -4.92
N GLY A 30 -13.66 5.25 -4.89
CA GLY A 30 -14.31 4.53 -3.82
C GLY A 30 -14.29 3.01 -3.97
N ASN A 31 -15.20 2.37 -3.25
CA ASN A 31 -15.44 0.93 -3.32
C ASN A 31 -16.09 0.54 -4.67
N GLY A 32 -16.03 -0.75 -5.02
CA GLY A 32 -16.70 -1.29 -6.19
C GLY A 32 -18.21 -1.42 -6.02
N ASN A 33 -18.95 -1.28 -7.13
CA ASN A 33 -20.41 -1.42 -7.14
C ASN A 33 -20.86 -2.82 -7.61
N PRO A 34 -21.64 -3.56 -6.82
CA PRO A 34 -22.23 -4.83 -7.26
C PRO A 34 -23.16 -4.65 -8.48
N PRO A 35 -23.28 -5.66 -9.35
CA PRO A 35 -22.70 -7.01 -9.25
C PRO A 35 -21.27 -7.14 -9.81
N GLY A 36 -20.75 -6.14 -10.52
CA GLY A 36 -19.43 -6.20 -11.19
C GLY A 36 -18.25 -5.76 -10.31
N GLU A 37 -18.53 -5.16 -9.15
CA GLU A 37 -17.53 -4.57 -8.25
C GLU A 37 -16.65 -3.51 -8.92
N CYS A 38 -17.07 -2.94 -10.05
CA CYS A 38 -16.37 -1.87 -10.74
C CYS A 38 -16.39 -0.59 -9.91
N VAL A 39 -15.25 0.09 -9.84
CA VAL A 39 -15.13 1.46 -9.34
C VAL A 39 -15.83 2.39 -10.34
N ASP A 40 -16.74 3.24 -9.86
CA ASP A 40 -17.49 4.21 -10.69
C ASP A 40 -17.14 5.67 -10.39
N THR A 41 -16.11 5.91 -9.58
CA THR A 41 -15.63 7.23 -9.10
C THR A 41 -14.15 7.44 -9.41
N SER A 42 -13.66 8.69 -9.35
CA SER A 42 -12.28 9.11 -9.67
C SER A 42 -11.88 8.98 -11.15
N PRO A 43 -10.64 9.33 -11.55
CA PRO A 43 -10.15 9.10 -12.91
C PRO A 43 -10.00 7.62 -13.26
N PHE A 44 -10.10 6.72 -12.27
CA PHE A 44 -9.94 5.27 -12.45
C PHE A 44 -11.27 4.51 -12.57
N ARG A 45 -12.36 5.22 -12.82
CA ARG A 45 -13.69 4.62 -12.97
C ARG A 45 -13.82 3.79 -14.25
N GLU A 46 -14.79 2.91 -14.24
CA GLU A 46 -15.24 2.18 -15.43
C GLU A 46 -15.54 3.14 -16.59
N GLY A 47 -15.00 2.81 -17.77
CA GLY A 47 -15.12 3.62 -19.00
C GLY A 47 -13.96 4.57 -19.23
N GLU A 48 -13.29 5.05 -18.18
CA GLU A 48 -12.14 5.96 -18.27
C GLU A 48 -10.81 5.24 -18.06
N PHE A 49 -10.79 4.24 -17.18
CA PHE A 49 -9.65 3.38 -16.93
C PHE A 49 -9.98 1.94 -17.26
N SER A 50 -9.02 1.25 -17.87
CA SER A 50 -9.16 -0.15 -18.27
C SER A 50 -7.92 -0.93 -17.88
N LEU A 51 -8.15 -2.11 -17.33
CA LEU A 51 -7.07 -3.04 -17.00
C LEU A 51 -6.43 -3.57 -18.28
N SER A 52 -5.13 -3.86 -18.18
CA SER A 52 -4.43 -4.59 -19.22
C SER A 52 -5.10 -5.95 -19.47
N ARG A 53 -5.00 -6.47 -20.71
CA ARG A 53 -5.54 -7.81 -21.01
C ARG A 53 -4.91 -8.90 -20.15
N SER A 54 -3.63 -8.76 -19.80
CA SER A 54 -2.92 -9.65 -18.88
C SER A 54 -3.50 -9.64 -17.47
N ALA A 55 -4.14 -8.55 -17.05
CA ALA A 55 -4.84 -8.44 -15.76
C ALA A 55 -6.33 -8.85 -15.84
N GLY A 56 -6.75 -9.49 -16.94
CA GLY A 56 -8.13 -9.89 -17.20
C GLY A 56 -8.97 -8.87 -17.97
N GLY A 57 -8.45 -7.66 -18.22
CA GLY A 57 -9.20 -6.58 -18.88
C GLY A 57 -10.38 -6.07 -18.05
N GLY A 58 -11.17 -5.17 -18.65
CA GLY A 58 -12.34 -4.58 -17.98
C GLY A 58 -11.98 -3.43 -17.03
N CYS A 59 -12.86 -3.20 -16.06
CA CYS A 59 -12.79 -2.09 -15.12
C CYS A 59 -11.85 -2.41 -13.92
N LEU A 60 -11.43 -1.36 -13.20
CA LEU A 60 -10.84 -1.53 -11.88
C LEU A 60 -11.90 -2.03 -10.89
N THR A 61 -11.65 -3.18 -10.25
CA THR A 61 -12.57 -3.77 -9.26
C THR A 61 -12.07 -3.63 -7.84
N ARG A 62 -12.97 -3.38 -6.87
CA ARG A 62 -12.67 -3.32 -5.43
C ARG A 62 -13.79 -3.89 -4.59
N ASN A 63 -13.45 -4.40 -3.41
CA ASN A 63 -14.41 -4.86 -2.41
C ASN A 63 -13.86 -4.64 -1.00
N PHE A 64 -13.98 -3.41 -0.53
CA PHE A 64 -13.42 -3.01 0.76
C PHE A 64 -13.99 -3.82 1.92
N LYS A 65 -13.11 -4.54 2.63
CA LYS A 65 -13.41 -5.26 3.88
C LYS A 65 -13.09 -4.45 5.13
N CYS A 66 -12.30 -3.38 4.98
CA CYS A 66 -12.04 -2.37 6.01
C CYS A 66 -11.25 -2.84 7.23
N TYR A 67 -10.39 -3.84 7.07
CA TYR A 67 -9.43 -4.24 8.08
C TYR A 67 -8.03 -3.70 7.70
N PHE A 68 -7.50 -2.75 8.47
CA PHE A 68 -6.21 -2.17 8.14
C PHE A 68 -5.34 -2.05 9.40
N PRO A 69 -4.03 -2.33 9.30
CA PRO A 69 -3.11 -2.00 10.37
C PRO A 69 -3.14 -0.49 10.61
N ASN A 70 -2.92 -0.10 11.86
CA ASN A 70 -2.95 1.29 12.30
C ASN A 70 -1.59 1.70 12.89
N ALA A 71 -1.48 2.95 13.34
CA ALA A 71 -0.24 3.48 13.87
C ALA A 71 0.32 2.69 15.08
N VAL A 72 -0.54 2.04 15.87
CA VAL A 72 -0.09 1.17 16.97
C VAL A 72 0.62 -0.07 16.42
N HIS A 73 0.07 -0.70 15.39
CA HIS A 73 0.73 -1.84 14.72
C HIS A 73 2.10 -1.45 14.17
N VAL A 74 2.19 -0.29 13.50
CA VAL A 74 3.47 0.22 12.99
C VAL A 74 4.46 0.44 14.14
N ARG A 75 4.04 1.09 15.23
CA ARG A 75 4.91 1.31 16.39
C ARG A 75 5.42 -0.02 16.97
N THR A 76 4.53 -0.99 17.16
CA THR A 76 4.89 -2.31 17.70
C THR A 76 5.86 -3.06 16.79
N LEU A 77 5.67 -2.99 15.47
CA LEU A 77 6.63 -3.59 14.53
C LEU A 77 8.03 -2.98 14.69
N LEU A 78 8.09 -1.68 14.93
CA LEU A 78 9.36 -0.97 15.02
C LEU A 78 10.08 -1.16 16.38
N THR A 79 9.53 -1.91 17.36
CA THR A 79 10.19 -2.12 18.66
C THR A 79 11.12 -3.34 18.66
N ASN A 80 12.42 -3.14 18.39
CA ASN A 80 13.52 -4.09 18.62
C ASN A 80 13.23 -5.56 18.24
N ILE A 81 12.64 -5.77 17.06
CA ILE A 81 12.47 -7.11 16.47
C ILE A 81 13.61 -7.41 15.48
N ASP A 82 13.93 -8.68 15.30
CA ASP A 82 14.90 -9.11 14.29
C ASP A 82 14.31 -9.11 12.87
N LEU A 83 15.16 -9.35 11.86
CA LEU A 83 14.74 -9.36 10.46
C LEU A 83 13.63 -10.39 10.18
N ILE A 84 13.70 -11.58 10.77
CA ILE A 84 12.76 -12.68 10.46
C ILE A 84 11.37 -12.30 10.95
N GLU A 85 11.28 -11.77 12.16
CA GLU A 85 10.02 -11.26 12.72
C GLU A 85 9.51 -10.04 11.96
N PHE A 86 10.41 -9.15 11.54
CA PHE A 86 10.08 -7.99 10.72
C PHE A 86 9.47 -8.39 9.37
N GLU A 87 10.14 -9.25 8.61
CA GLU A 87 9.69 -9.71 7.29
C GLU A 87 8.36 -10.44 7.36
N SER A 88 8.22 -11.36 8.32
CA SER A 88 6.97 -12.09 8.56
C SER A 88 5.80 -11.14 8.82
N SER A 89 6.04 -10.09 9.62
CA SER A 89 5.02 -9.11 9.95
C SER A 89 4.71 -8.17 8.78
N ILE A 90 5.73 -7.75 8.02
CA ILE A 90 5.55 -6.96 6.80
C ILE A 90 4.72 -7.74 5.79
N ASP A 91 5.09 -8.98 5.49
CA ASP A 91 4.40 -9.82 4.50
C ASP A 91 2.96 -10.10 4.92
N GLY A 92 2.73 -10.57 6.15
CA GLY A 92 1.40 -10.92 6.63
C GLY A 92 0.50 -9.69 6.85
N ILE A 93 0.90 -8.80 7.75
CA ILE A 93 0.02 -7.78 8.32
C ILE A 93 -0.01 -6.51 7.48
N PHE A 94 1.15 -6.06 7.00
CA PHE A 94 1.23 -4.77 6.30
C PHE A 94 1.01 -4.91 4.81
N HIS A 95 1.42 -6.02 4.20
CA HIS A 95 1.25 -6.30 2.77
C HIS A 95 -0.04 -7.09 2.51
N ASN A 96 -0.08 -8.38 2.86
CA ASN A 96 -1.17 -9.27 2.45
C ASN A 96 -2.54 -8.84 2.99
N GLU A 97 -2.65 -8.45 4.27
CA GLU A 97 -3.93 -7.99 4.83
C GLU A 97 -4.44 -6.69 4.18
N VAL A 98 -3.56 -5.77 3.79
CA VAL A 98 -3.96 -4.52 3.13
C VAL A 98 -4.45 -4.81 1.71
N HIS A 99 -3.72 -5.63 0.94
CA HIS A 99 -4.16 -6.16 -0.35
C HIS A 99 -5.56 -6.81 -0.26
N ASN A 100 -5.73 -7.71 0.70
CA ASN A 100 -6.98 -8.45 0.92
C ASN A 100 -8.13 -7.58 1.41
N SER A 101 -7.83 -6.48 2.11
CA SER A 101 -8.81 -5.56 2.65
C SER A 101 -9.28 -4.52 1.66
N ILE A 102 -8.48 -4.21 0.63
CA ILE A 102 -8.94 -3.49 -0.56
C ILE A 102 -9.81 -4.40 -1.43
N GLY A 103 -9.41 -5.68 -1.59
CA GLY A 103 -10.17 -6.64 -2.37
C GLY A 103 -10.09 -6.38 -3.88
N GLY A 104 -10.93 -7.07 -4.65
CA GLY A 104 -10.97 -6.93 -6.11
C GLY A 104 -9.60 -7.19 -6.75
N LEU A 105 -9.10 -6.23 -7.53
CA LEU A 105 -7.81 -6.34 -8.21
C LEU A 105 -6.63 -6.40 -7.24
N MET A 106 -6.69 -5.66 -6.12
CA MET A 106 -5.61 -5.65 -5.13
C MET A 106 -5.47 -6.98 -4.39
N ALA A 107 -6.47 -7.87 -4.38
CA ALA A 107 -6.37 -9.19 -3.76
C ALA A 107 -5.89 -10.29 -4.72
N ARG A 108 -5.40 -9.92 -5.90
CA ARG A 108 -4.95 -10.84 -6.96
C ARG A 108 -3.46 -10.66 -7.25
N MET A 109 -2.89 -11.62 -7.97
CA MET A 109 -1.47 -11.58 -8.38
C MET A 109 -1.12 -10.42 -9.32
N ASP A 110 -2.13 -9.83 -9.99
CA ASP A 110 -2.02 -8.71 -10.91
C ASP A 110 -2.34 -7.35 -10.26
N ALA A 111 -2.27 -7.28 -8.92
CA ALA A 111 -2.52 -6.07 -8.13
C ALA A 111 -1.73 -4.84 -8.59
N ALA A 112 -0.54 -5.03 -9.17
CA ALA A 112 0.28 -3.96 -9.76
C ALA A 112 -0.43 -3.16 -10.87
N SER A 113 -1.53 -3.69 -11.43
CA SER A 113 -2.38 -2.95 -12.38
C SER A 113 -3.33 -1.95 -11.70
N ALA A 114 -3.46 -1.97 -10.37
CA ALA A 114 -4.24 -1.01 -9.60
C ALA A 114 -3.40 0.25 -9.29
N PRO A 115 -3.96 1.46 -9.43
CA PRO A 115 -3.21 2.70 -9.19
C PRO A 115 -2.76 2.87 -7.73
N GLU A 116 -3.49 2.28 -6.77
CA GLU A 116 -3.14 2.30 -5.35
C GLU A 116 -2.03 1.32 -4.95
N PHE A 117 -1.58 0.43 -5.85
CA PHE A 117 -0.50 -0.52 -5.57
C PHE A 117 0.81 0.17 -5.22
N ILE A 118 1.21 1.17 -6.01
CA ILE A 118 2.47 1.91 -5.83
C ILE A 118 2.51 2.66 -4.48
N PRO A 119 1.52 3.49 -4.11
CA PRO A 119 1.55 4.15 -2.80
C PRO A 119 1.43 3.16 -1.64
N HIS A 120 0.77 2.02 -1.81
CA HIS A 120 0.76 0.96 -0.82
C HIS A 120 2.17 0.40 -0.57
N HIS A 121 2.86 -0.01 -1.64
CA HIS A 121 4.25 -0.51 -1.54
C HIS A 121 5.24 0.58 -1.12
N GLY A 122 5.00 1.84 -1.48
CA GLY A 122 5.78 2.97 -0.98
C GLY A 122 5.66 3.16 0.54
N PHE A 123 4.51 2.83 1.14
CA PHE A 123 4.37 2.83 2.59
C PHE A 123 5.08 1.64 3.25
N ILE A 124 5.08 0.46 2.59
CA ILE A 124 5.88 -0.68 3.04
C ILE A 124 7.38 -0.33 3.04
N ASP A 125 7.86 0.31 1.96
CA ASP A 125 9.25 0.77 1.85
C ASP A 125 9.61 1.83 2.91
N LYS A 126 8.68 2.72 3.25
CA LYS A 126 8.85 3.62 4.40
C LYS A 126 9.03 2.84 5.71
N ILE A 127 8.21 1.83 5.98
CA ILE A 127 8.31 1.04 7.22
C ILE A 127 9.65 0.30 7.28
N TRP A 128 10.12 -0.24 6.15
CA TRP A 128 11.48 -0.77 6.02
C TRP A 128 12.51 0.28 6.42
N SER A 129 12.46 1.47 5.79
CA SER A 129 13.39 2.57 6.08
C SER A 129 13.38 2.97 7.56
N ASP A 130 12.20 3.04 8.18
CA ASP A 130 12.04 3.37 9.59
C ASP A 130 12.62 2.27 10.51
N TRP A 131 12.49 0.99 10.14
CA TRP A 131 13.06 -0.13 10.89
C TRP A 131 14.58 -0.17 10.80
N GLN A 132 15.12 0.09 9.61
CA GLN A 132 16.55 0.25 9.34
C GLN A 132 17.18 1.32 10.25
N LYS A 133 16.60 2.53 10.26
CA LYS A 133 17.06 3.67 11.07
C LYS A 133 17.14 3.42 12.59
N ARG A 134 16.58 2.32 13.09
CA ARG A 134 16.69 1.88 14.50
C ARG A 134 17.96 1.08 14.80
N GLY A 135 18.92 1.06 13.89
CA GLY A 135 20.19 0.35 14.06
C GLY A 135 20.20 -1.04 13.44
N ASN A 136 19.24 -1.35 12.58
CA ASN A 136 19.19 -2.59 11.79
C ASN A 136 19.77 -2.39 10.38
N ASN A 137 20.49 -1.28 10.15
CA ASN A 137 21.08 -0.96 8.86
C ASN A 137 22.10 -2.02 8.42
N GLU A 138 22.01 -2.38 7.14
CA GLU A 138 23.11 -2.92 6.33
C GLU A 138 23.71 -4.28 6.72
N THR A 139 23.19 -4.99 7.72
CA THR A 139 23.72 -6.31 8.10
C THR A 139 23.16 -7.46 7.26
N TYR A 140 22.08 -7.23 6.51
CA TYR A 140 21.36 -8.25 5.78
C TYR A 140 21.53 -8.11 4.26
N PHE A 141 21.48 -9.24 3.55
CA PHE A 141 21.55 -9.33 2.08
C PHE A 141 22.85 -8.85 1.41
N GLN A 142 23.89 -8.55 2.18
CA GLN A 142 25.20 -8.13 1.65
C GLN A 142 25.86 -9.20 0.78
N ASP A 143 25.70 -10.47 1.16
CA ASP A 143 26.35 -11.61 0.49
C ASP A 143 25.51 -12.19 -0.67
N ILE A 144 24.37 -11.58 -1.01
CA ILE A 144 23.58 -12.01 -2.16
C ILE A 144 24.17 -11.42 -3.45
N GLU A 145 24.70 -12.30 -4.29
CA GLU A 145 25.29 -11.96 -5.59
C GLU A 145 24.32 -12.14 -6.76
N GLU A 146 23.10 -12.62 -6.50
CA GLU A 146 22.08 -12.76 -7.52
C GLU A 146 21.46 -11.39 -7.86
N VAL A 147 21.36 -11.10 -9.16
CA VAL A 147 20.72 -9.89 -9.67
C VAL A 147 19.22 -9.98 -9.47
N LEU A 148 18.62 -8.91 -8.95
CA LEU A 148 17.17 -8.82 -8.77
C LEU A 148 16.47 -9.02 -10.13
N PRO A 149 15.52 -9.97 -10.23
CA PRO A 149 14.83 -10.26 -11.47
C PRO A 149 14.21 -9.02 -12.12
N GLY A 150 14.43 -8.85 -13.43
CA GLY A 150 13.91 -7.70 -14.18
C GLY A 150 14.73 -6.41 -14.01
N THR A 151 15.87 -6.46 -13.33
CA THR A 151 16.78 -5.32 -13.13
C THR A 151 18.23 -5.71 -13.46
N ASN A 152 19.16 -4.76 -13.29
CA ASN A 152 20.61 -5.01 -13.32
C ASN A 152 21.27 -4.80 -11.94
N TYR A 153 20.47 -4.74 -10.88
CA TYR A 153 20.93 -4.38 -9.54
C TYR A 153 20.93 -5.58 -8.61
N LEU A 154 21.85 -5.57 -7.67
CA LEU A 154 21.96 -6.52 -6.59
C LEU A 154 21.14 -6.03 -5.38
N PRO A 155 20.61 -6.92 -4.52
CA PRO A 155 19.85 -6.51 -3.35
C PRO A 155 20.58 -5.49 -2.47
N ARG A 156 21.89 -5.69 -2.26
CA ARG A 156 22.74 -4.79 -1.48
C ARG A 156 22.79 -3.34 -2.01
N GLU A 157 22.61 -3.16 -3.32
CA GLU A 157 22.59 -1.83 -3.95
C GLU A 157 21.28 -1.08 -3.67
N MET A 158 20.25 -1.78 -3.19
CA MET A 158 18.92 -1.21 -2.92
C MET A 158 18.64 -1.05 -1.42
N LEU A 159 19.61 -1.33 -0.55
CA LEU A 159 19.42 -1.28 0.92
C LEU A 159 19.50 0.13 1.48
N ASP A 160 20.25 1.03 0.85
CA ASP A 160 20.43 2.40 1.30
C ASP A 160 19.62 3.37 0.42
N LEU A 161 18.45 3.77 0.92
CA LEU A 161 17.56 4.70 0.22
C LEU A 161 18.18 6.08 0.01
N GLU A 162 19.19 6.47 0.79
CA GLU A 162 19.87 7.76 0.61
C GLU A 162 20.89 7.72 -0.54
N HIS A 163 21.33 6.51 -0.95
CA HIS A 163 22.37 6.29 -1.95
C HIS A 163 22.00 5.22 -2.98
N LEU A 164 20.80 5.30 -3.54
CA LEU A 164 20.35 4.35 -4.56
C LEU A 164 21.08 4.56 -5.91
N PRO A 165 21.17 3.50 -6.75
CA PRO A 165 21.79 3.58 -8.07
C PRO A 165 21.22 4.70 -8.93
N GLY A 166 22.09 5.31 -9.75
CA GLY A 166 21.72 6.47 -10.57
C GLY A 166 21.72 7.80 -9.82
N GLY A 167 22.24 7.84 -8.58
CA GLY A 167 22.27 9.05 -7.75
C GLY A 167 20.91 9.42 -7.20
N ILE A 168 20.04 8.43 -7.02
CA ILE A 168 18.69 8.61 -6.50
C ILE A 168 18.76 8.64 -4.97
N CYS A 169 18.08 9.61 -4.37
CA CYS A 169 17.95 9.73 -2.93
C CYS A 169 16.45 9.79 -2.59
N VAL A 170 15.99 8.85 -1.77
CA VAL A 170 14.60 8.75 -1.33
C VAL A 170 14.54 8.96 0.17
N VAL A 171 13.77 9.97 0.59
CA VAL A 171 13.49 10.24 1.99
C VAL A 171 11.99 10.32 2.18
N TYR A 172 11.48 9.55 3.13
CA TYR A 172 10.08 9.58 3.51
C TYR A 172 9.83 10.58 4.63
N GLU A 173 8.81 11.42 4.46
CA GLU A 173 8.29 12.25 5.54
C GLU A 173 7.45 11.42 6.51
N ASP A 174 7.51 11.77 7.79
CA ASP A 174 6.66 11.16 8.80
C ASP A 174 5.22 11.71 8.77
N PRO A 175 4.22 10.90 9.16
CA PRO A 175 2.84 11.35 9.21
C PRO A 175 2.64 12.52 10.17
N LYS A 176 2.03 13.61 9.69
CA LYS A 176 1.62 14.77 10.51
C LYS A 176 0.30 14.48 11.24
N SER A 177 0.27 13.44 12.07
CA SER A 177 -0.90 13.02 12.84
C SER A 177 -0.62 13.10 14.33
N VAL A 178 -1.54 13.66 15.11
CA VAL A 178 -1.44 13.72 16.58
C VAL A 178 -1.20 12.33 17.17
N VAL A 179 -1.87 11.31 16.63
CA VAL A 179 -1.68 9.93 17.08
C VAL A 179 -0.27 9.42 16.77
N PHE A 180 0.29 9.80 15.63
CA PHE A 180 1.67 9.40 15.32
C PHE A 180 2.66 10.11 16.26
N GLU A 181 2.49 11.42 16.47
CA GLU A 181 3.34 12.21 17.38
C GLU A 181 3.27 11.73 18.83
N GLU A 182 2.09 11.36 19.35
CA GLU A 182 1.94 10.76 20.69
C GLU A 182 2.58 9.38 20.82
N LEU A 183 2.81 8.70 19.68
CA LEU A 183 3.48 7.41 19.61
C LEU A 183 5.00 7.55 19.41
N ARG A 184 5.52 8.75 19.10
CA ARG A 184 6.95 9.05 19.06
C ARG A 184 7.45 9.18 20.50
N CYS A 185 8.52 8.46 20.83
CA CYS A 185 9.22 8.59 22.11
C CYS A 185 10.11 9.84 22.10
#